data_AF-A0A6A4UDF1-F1
#
_entry.id   AF-A0A6A4UDF1-F1
#
_cell.length_a   1.000
_cell.length_b   1.000
_cell.length_c   1.000
_cell.angle_alpha   90.00
_cell.angle_beta   90.00
_cell.angle_gamma   90.00
#
_symmetry.space_group_name_H-M   'P 1'
#
loop_
_entity.id
_entity.type
_entity.pdbx_description
1 polymer ?
#
loop_
_entity_poly.entity_id
_entity_poly.type
_entity_poly.pdbx_seq_one_letter_code
_entity_poly.pdbx_strand_id
1 'polypeptide(L)'
;MEVIIDDIAEVLNAADAKKILDQYYHEGKGSDPVLHFYETFLSVYDPKTREKRGVYYTPEPIVSFIVRSLHEILKEKFGISDGLASKNVTLLDPAGGTLSFLAKAIETAVEEIESKYGRGTVKTFLKDQILQNYYAFELMMAPYAIGHMKMSFLLEELGYRMEDDERVKYYLTNTLEMKELDESKFPGMSSLSTESHEAGKVKKQVPILVILGNPPYSGHSSNTGEWISDVIKKYYQVDGKPLGEKNSKWLQDDYVKFIRFSQWKIDEAGEGVLGFITNHSYLDNPTFRGMRQSLMYSFDEIYGLDLHGNSLRKEKAPDGNKDENVFDIQQGVAVCFMIKYKK
;
A
#
# COMPACT_ATOMS: atom_id res chain seq x y z
N MET A 1 -28.85 -11.03 19.42
CA MET A 1 -27.72 -10.72 18.52
C MET A 1 -27.14 -12.00 17.94
N GLU A 2 -26.96 -13.06 18.73
CA GLU A 2 -26.66 -14.43 18.24
C GLU A 2 -27.61 -14.89 17.12
N VAL A 3 -28.92 -14.78 17.32
CA VAL A 3 -29.94 -15.20 16.33
C VAL A 3 -29.71 -14.60 14.92
N ILE A 4 -29.28 -13.35 14.81
CA ILE A 4 -29.08 -12.70 13.49
C ILE A 4 -27.76 -13.16 12.84
N ILE A 5 -26.72 -13.41 13.64
CA ILE A 5 -25.43 -13.86 13.11
C ILE A 5 -25.53 -15.31 12.64
N ASP A 6 -26.20 -16.16 13.41
CA ASP A 6 -26.41 -17.56 13.04
C ASP A 6 -27.26 -17.69 11.78
N ASP A 7 -28.35 -16.91 11.66
CA ASP A 7 -29.17 -16.88 10.45
C ASP A 7 -28.38 -16.40 9.22
N ILE A 8 -27.55 -15.36 9.37
CA ILE A 8 -26.68 -14.89 8.29
C ILE A 8 -25.63 -15.96 7.94
N ALA A 9 -25.04 -16.62 8.94
CA ALA A 9 -24.06 -17.67 8.73
C ALA A 9 -24.68 -18.88 8.01
N GLU A 10 -25.89 -19.30 8.37
CA GLU A 10 -26.61 -20.38 7.68
C GLU A 10 -26.91 -20.02 6.22
N VAL A 11 -27.38 -18.79 5.97
CA VAL A 11 -27.63 -18.31 4.61
C VAL A 11 -26.35 -18.25 3.78
N LEU A 12 -25.24 -17.77 4.37
CA LEU A 12 -23.95 -17.71 3.69
C LEU A 12 -23.33 -19.10 3.50
N ASN A 13 -23.55 -20.03 4.42
CA ASN A 13 -23.04 -21.41 4.31
C ASN A 13 -23.73 -22.21 3.20
N ALA A 14 -24.93 -21.79 2.78
CA ALA A 14 -25.57 -22.32 1.58
C ALA A 14 -24.88 -21.87 0.27
N ALA A 15 -24.04 -20.83 0.32
CA ALA A 15 -23.29 -20.35 -0.84
C ALA A 15 -22.02 -21.19 -1.04
N ASP A 16 -21.88 -21.80 -2.22
CA ASP A 16 -20.66 -22.48 -2.63
C ASP A 16 -19.60 -21.44 -3.05
N ALA A 17 -18.91 -20.88 -2.06
CA ALA A 17 -17.91 -19.85 -2.27
C ALA A 17 -16.83 -20.29 -3.28
N LYS A 18 -16.42 -21.57 -3.24
CA LYS A 18 -15.42 -22.10 -4.15
C LYS A 18 -15.92 -22.09 -5.59
N LYS A 19 -17.14 -22.58 -5.83
CA LYS A 19 -17.74 -22.56 -7.16
C LYS A 19 -18.00 -21.14 -7.68
N ILE A 20 -18.41 -20.21 -6.81
CA ILE A 20 -18.59 -18.80 -7.18
C ILE A 20 -17.27 -18.18 -7.62
N LEU A 21 -16.20 -18.42 -6.85
CA LEU A 21 -14.86 -17.96 -7.19
C LEU A 21 -14.38 -18.60 -8.49
N ASP A 22 -14.45 -19.93 -8.61
CA ASP A 22 -14.06 -20.67 -9.81
C ASP A 22 -14.81 -20.15 -11.05
N GLN A 23 -16.13 -19.95 -10.97
CA GLN A 23 -16.92 -19.35 -12.06
C GLN A 23 -16.44 -17.95 -12.40
N TYR A 24 -16.12 -17.12 -11.41
CA TYR A 24 -15.64 -15.77 -11.65
C TYR A 24 -14.29 -15.76 -12.37
N TYR A 25 -13.37 -16.63 -11.95
CA TYR A 25 -12.06 -16.82 -12.59
C TYR A 25 -12.19 -17.35 -14.02
N HIS A 26 -13.16 -18.22 -14.32
CA HIS A 26 -13.35 -18.81 -15.65
C HIS A 26 -14.23 -17.96 -16.59
N GLU A 27 -15.18 -17.18 -16.07
CA GLU A 27 -16.10 -16.34 -16.87
C GLU A 27 -15.57 -14.94 -17.18
N GLY A 28 -14.40 -14.55 -16.64
CA GLY A 28 -13.72 -13.30 -17.01
C GLY A 28 -14.42 -12.02 -16.56
N LYS A 29 -15.26 -12.06 -15.51
CA LYS A 29 -15.98 -10.89 -14.96
C LYS A 29 -15.12 -9.94 -14.11
N GLY A 30 -13.80 -10.14 -14.09
CA GLY A 30 -12.82 -9.32 -13.39
C GLY A 30 -11.65 -10.17 -12.88
N SER A 31 -10.47 -9.57 -12.75
CA SER A 31 -9.25 -10.24 -12.27
C SER A 31 -9.23 -10.52 -10.77
N ASP A 32 -10.14 -9.90 -9.99
CA ASP A 32 -10.17 -10.05 -8.53
C ASP A 32 -11.62 -10.19 -8.02
N PRO A 33 -12.13 -11.42 -7.87
CA PRO A 33 -13.51 -11.65 -7.39
C PRO A 33 -13.70 -11.19 -5.94
N VAL A 34 -12.67 -11.36 -5.11
CA VAL A 34 -12.71 -10.97 -3.69
C VAL A 34 -12.93 -9.48 -3.57
N LEU A 35 -12.20 -8.70 -4.36
CA LEU A 35 -12.40 -7.27 -4.44
C LEU A 35 -13.80 -6.93 -4.97
N HIS A 36 -14.22 -7.52 -6.09
CA HIS A 36 -15.49 -7.17 -6.72
C HIS A 36 -16.65 -7.29 -5.72
N PHE A 37 -16.68 -8.39 -4.95
CA PHE A 37 -17.69 -8.58 -3.92
C PHE A 37 -17.54 -7.60 -2.76
N TYR A 38 -16.30 -7.30 -2.33
CA TYR A 38 -16.08 -6.34 -1.24
C TYR A 38 -16.49 -4.91 -1.61
N GLU A 39 -16.15 -4.45 -2.82
CA GLU A 39 -16.56 -3.14 -3.32
C GLU A 39 -18.07 -3.03 -3.41
N THR A 40 -18.71 -4.05 -4.00
CA THR A 40 -20.16 -4.12 -4.10
C THR A 40 -20.79 -4.05 -2.71
N PHE A 41 -20.27 -4.85 -1.77
CA PHE A 41 -20.75 -4.85 -0.38
C PHE A 41 -20.58 -3.49 0.29
N LEU A 42 -19.37 -2.89 0.26
CA LEU A 42 -19.11 -1.60 0.92
C LEU A 42 -19.94 -0.46 0.33
N SER A 43 -20.11 -0.45 -0.99
CA SER A 43 -20.89 0.60 -1.68
C SER A 43 -22.35 0.62 -1.22
N VAL A 44 -22.91 -0.56 -0.88
CA VAL A 44 -24.28 -0.73 -0.41
C VAL A 44 -24.37 -0.57 1.12
N TYR A 45 -23.42 -1.14 1.86
CA TYR A 45 -23.46 -1.21 3.32
C TYR A 45 -23.16 0.13 3.99
N ASP A 46 -22.07 0.81 3.60
CA ASP A 46 -21.67 2.07 4.24
C ASP A 46 -20.80 2.98 3.33
N PRO A 47 -21.41 3.64 2.33
CA PRO A 47 -20.69 4.52 1.41
C PRO A 47 -20.07 5.74 2.11
N LYS A 48 -20.64 6.19 3.25
CA LYS A 48 -20.13 7.34 4.01
C LYS A 48 -18.85 6.99 4.78
N THR A 49 -18.77 5.78 5.33
CA THR A 49 -17.54 5.32 5.99
C THR A 49 -16.42 5.10 4.99
N ARG A 50 -16.72 4.63 3.77
CA ARG A 50 -15.75 4.54 2.67
C ARG A 50 -15.13 5.92 2.37
N GLU A 51 -15.96 6.93 2.13
CA GLU A 51 -15.51 8.30 1.84
C GLU A 51 -14.74 8.94 3.02
N LYS A 52 -15.28 8.83 4.24
CA LYS A 52 -14.63 9.39 5.45
C LYS A 52 -13.26 8.80 5.74
N ARG A 53 -13.02 7.54 5.40
CA ARG A 53 -11.74 6.87 5.65
C ARG A 53 -10.77 7.01 4.48
N GLY A 54 -11.19 7.59 3.36
CA GLY A 54 -10.34 7.80 2.19
C GLY A 54 -9.76 6.51 1.60
N VAL A 55 -10.42 5.37 1.84
CA VAL A 55 -9.98 4.06 1.35
C VAL A 55 -10.63 3.84 -0.01
N TYR A 56 -9.87 4.16 -1.06
CA TYR A 56 -10.26 3.95 -2.44
C TYR A 56 -9.54 2.73 -3.00
N TYR A 57 -10.26 1.89 -3.72
CA TYR A 57 -9.61 0.85 -4.48
C TYR A 57 -8.75 1.48 -5.58
N THR A 58 -7.54 0.94 -5.74
CA THR A 58 -6.60 1.38 -6.76
C THR A 58 -6.85 0.61 -8.05
N PRO A 59 -7.20 1.28 -9.16
CA PRO A 59 -7.39 0.63 -10.45
C PRO A 59 -6.22 -0.28 -10.83
N GLU A 60 -6.50 -1.49 -11.32
CA GLU A 60 -5.47 -2.48 -11.69
C GLU A 60 -4.39 -1.91 -12.62
N PRO A 61 -4.71 -1.11 -13.67
CA PRO A 61 -3.68 -0.56 -14.54
C PRO A 61 -2.66 0.32 -13.81
N ILE A 62 -3.08 1.04 -12.77
CA ILE A 62 -2.21 1.89 -11.95
C ILE A 62 -1.33 1.03 -11.06
N VAL A 63 -1.92 0.03 -10.40
CA VAL A 63 -1.18 -0.94 -9.57
C VAL A 63 -0.11 -1.64 -10.41
N SER A 64 -0.51 -2.16 -11.57
CA SER A 64 0.35 -2.84 -12.54
C SER A 64 1.48 -1.94 -13.03
N PHE A 65 1.17 -0.69 -13.40
CA PHE A 65 2.17 0.28 -13.81
C PHE A 65 3.22 0.52 -12.72
N ILE A 66 2.81 0.84 -11.49
CA ILE A 66 3.73 1.12 -10.39
C ILE A 66 4.61 -0.09 -10.08
N VAL A 67 4.02 -1.28 -9.94
CA VAL A 67 4.76 -2.50 -9.60
C VAL A 67 5.77 -2.87 -10.68
N ARG A 68 5.37 -2.82 -11.96
CA ARG A 68 6.27 -3.13 -13.08
C ARG A 68 7.37 -2.09 -13.22
N SER A 69 7.06 -0.81 -13.03
CA SER A 69 8.09 0.24 -13.01
C SER A 69 9.10 0.02 -11.88
N LEU A 70 8.66 -0.36 -10.67
CA LEU A 70 9.58 -0.68 -9.57
C LEU A 70 10.44 -1.92 -9.90
N HIS A 71 9.84 -2.95 -10.50
CA HIS A 71 10.57 -4.13 -10.97
C HIS A 71 11.69 -3.76 -11.96
N GLU A 72 11.40 -2.92 -12.95
CA GLU A 72 12.40 -2.44 -13.92
C GLU A 72 13.43 -1.49 -13.28
N ILE A 73 13.02 -0.59 -12.38
CA ILE A 73 13.96 0.27 -11.63
C ILE A 73 14.97 -0.58 -10.86
N LEU A 74 14.54 -1.65 -10.20
CA LEU A 74 15.46 -2.55 -9.49
C LEU A 74 16.49 -3.18 -10.45
N LYS A 75 16.07 -3.57 -11.66
CA LYS A 75 16.94 -4.18 -12.67
C LYS A 75 17.91 -3.18 -13.27
N GLU A 76 17.41 -2.03 -13.72
CA GLU A 76 18.19 -1.05 -14.48
C GLU A 76 19.03 -0.13 -13.59
N LYS A 77 18.49 0.28 -12.42
CA LYS A 77 19.10 1.31 -11.56
C LYS A 77 19.83 0.71 -10.36
N PHE A 78 19.33 -0.39 -9.80
CA PHE A 78 19.98 -1.07 -8.65
C PHE A 78 20.84 -2.27 -9.06
N GLY A 79 20.82 -2.68 -10.34
CA GLY A 79 21.57 -3.84 -10.83
C GLY A 79 21.08 -5.17 -10.25
N ILE A 80 19.83 -5.23 -9.77
CA ILE A 80 19.21 -6.42 -9.20
C ILE A 80 18.53 -7.18 -10.34
N SER A 81 19.23 -8.17 -10.91
CA SER A 81 18.86 -8.82 -12.18
C SER A 81 17.46 -9.42 -12.22
N ASP A 82 16.97 -9.92 -11.09
CA ASP A 82 15.66 -10.57 -10.96
C ASP A 82 14.59 -9.60 -10.41
N GLY A 83 14.93 -8.30 -10.34
CA GLY A 83 14.05 -7.24 -9.84
C GLY A 83 13.41 -7.63 -8.51
N LEU A 84 12.08 -7.53 -8.46
CA LEU A 84 11.25 -7.90 -7.31
C LEU A 84 11.44 -9.35 -6.81
N ALA A 85 11.90 -10.27 -7.66
CA ALA A 85 12.09 -11.66 -7.30
C ALA A 85 13.46 -11.97 -6.66
N SER A 86 14.33 -10.97 -6.51
CA SER A 86 15.65 -11.20 -5.93
C SER A 86 15.62 -11.43 -4.42
N LYS A 87 16.55 -12.25 -3.91
CA LYS A 87 16.64 -12.64 -2.48
C LYS A 87 16.90 -11.47 -1.53
N ASN A 88 17.56 -10.43 -2.02
CA ASN A 88 17.93 -9.25 -1.24
C ASN A 88 16.88 -8.13 -1.31
N VAL A 89 15.74 -8.35 -1.98
CA VAL A 89 14.68 -7.34 -2.06
C VAL A 89 13.71 -7.54 -0.91
N THR A 90 13.60 -6.51 -0.07
CA THR A 90 12.56 -6.37 0.94
C THR A 90 11.55 -5.32 0.49
N LEU A 91 10.27 -5.63 0.62
CA LEU A 91 9.17 -4.81 0.12
C LEU A 91 8.19 -4.49 1.24
N LEU A 92 7.75 -3.24 1.33
CA LEU A 92 6.70 -2.80 2.25
C LEU A 92 5.58 -2.08 1.51
N ASP A 93 4.34 -2.54 1.72
CA ASP A 93 3.15 -1.73 1.52
C ASP A 93 2.67 -1.17 2.88
N PRO A 94 2.90 0.13 3.17
CA PRO A 94 2.55 0.70 4.45
C PRO A 94 1.04 0.93 4.61
N ALA A 95 0.24 0.83 3.54
CA ALA A 95 -1.21 1.03 3.53
C ALA A 95 -1.86 -0.05 2.66
N GLY A 96 -1.71 -1.30 3.09
CA GLY A 96 -1.98 -2.50 2.32
C GLY A 96 -3.40 -2.60 1.77
N GLY A 97 -4.41 -2.06 2.45
CA GLY A 97 -5.80 -2.18 2.01
C GLY A 97 -6.16 -3.64 1.82
N THR A 98 -6.69 -4.02 0.65
CA THR A 98 -6.96 -5.42 0.29
C THR A 98 -5.78 -6.13 -0.38
N LEU A 99 -4.55 -5.61 -0.23
CA LEU A 99 -3.30 -6.15 -0.77
C LEU A 99 -3.20 -6.21 -2.30
N SER A 100 -3.84 -5.30 -3.03
CA SER A 100 -3.74 -5.24 -4.50
C SER A 100 -2.31 -5.06 -4.99
N PHE A 101 -1.57 -4.17 -4.36
CA PHE A 101 -0.18 -3.92 -4.68
C PHE A 101 0.73 -5.10 -4.36
N LEU A 102 0.55 -5.71 -3.18
CA LEU A 102 1.33 -6.88 -2.79
C LEU A 102 1.05 -8.08 -3.70
N ALA A 103 -0.23 -8.34 -4.03
CA ALA A 103 -0.62 -9.36 -4.98
C ALA A 103 0.09 -9.18 -6.32
N LYS A 104 0.04 -7.97 -6.88
CA LYS A 104 0.65 -7.68 -8.17
C LYS A 104 2.18 -7.81 -8.14
N ALA A 105 2.80 -7.44 -7.03
CA ALA A 105 4.24 -7.62 -6.84
C ALA A 105 4.63 -9.10 -6.80
N ILE A 106 3.83 -9.94 -6.14
CA ILE A 106 4.04 -11.40 -6.10
C ILE A 106 3.86 -12.00 -7.49
N GLU A 107 2.79 -11.67 -8.21
CA GLU A 107 2.58 -12.11 -9.60
C GLU A 107 3.77 -11.76 -10.48
N THR A 108 4.19 -10.49 -10.46
CA THR A 108 5.34 -9.99 -11.26
C THR A 108 6.62 -10.72 -10.91
N ALA A 109 6.86 -10.99 -9.62
CA ALA A 109 8.04 -11.71 -9.17
C ALA A 109 8.01 -13.20 -9.55
N VAL A 110 6.83 -13.85 -9.49
CA VAL A 110 6.66 -15.23 -9.94
C VAL A 110 6.84 -15.36 -11.45
N GLU A 111 6.28 -14.44 -12.25
CA GLU A 111 6.49 -14.40 -13.71
C GLU A 111 7.99 -14.34 -14.07
N GLU A 112 8.77 -13.52 -13.36
CA GLU A 112 10.23 -13.43 -13.53
C GLU A 112 10.93 -14.76 -13.17
N ILE A 113 10.53 -15.40 -12.06
CA ILE A 113 11.11 -16.68 -11.63
C ILE A 113 10.74 -17.83 -12.57
N GLU A 114 9.48 -17.93 -12.97
CA GLU A 114 9.00 -18.95 -13.89
C GLU A 114 9.70 -18.85 -15.24
N SER A 115 9.84 -17.63 -15.77
CA SER A 115 10.46 -17.41 -17.07
C SER A 115 11.97 -17.71 -17.09
N LYS A 116 12.70 -17.42 -16.00
CA LYS A 116 14.15 -17.62 -15.91
C LYS A 116 14.57 -19.00 -15.40
N TYR A 117 13.86 -19.52 -14.41
CA TYR A 117 14.26 -20.70 -13.64
C TYR A 117 13.26 -21.85 -13.71
N GLY A 118 12.14 -21.65 -14.40
CA GLY A 118 11.11 -22.66 -14.62
C GLY A 118 10.15 -22.84 -13.43
N ARG A 119 8.94 -23.28 -13.74
CA ARG A 119 7.82 -23.45 -12.80
C ARG A 119 8.13 -24.31 -11.57
N GLY A 120 9.08 -25.25 -11.68
CA GLY A 120 9.48 -26.11 -10.56
C GLY A 120 10.10 -25.38 -9.37
N THR A 121 10.59 -24.14 -9.57
CA THR A 121 11.24 -23.35 -8.50
C THR A 121 10.29 -22.43 -7.73
N VAL A 122 9.07 -22.21 -8.26
CA VAL A 122 8.08 -21.25 -7.72
C VAL A 122 7.70 -21.56 -6.28
N LYS A 123 7.46 -22.85 -5.95
CA LYS A 123 7.05 -23.25 -4.59
C LYS A 123 8.10 -22.82 -3.55
N THR A 124 9.37 -23.13 -3.82
CA THR A 124 10.49 -22.78 -2.94
C THR A 124 10.69 -21.26 -2.89
N PHE A 125 10.57 -20.58 -4.03
CA PHE A 125 10.67 -19.13 -4.12
C PHE A 125 9.61 -18.41 -3.26
N LEU A 126 8.35 -18.83 -3.35
CA LEU A 126 7.26 -18.24 -2.57
C LEU A 126 7.51 -18.40 -1.07
N LYS A 127 7.88 -19.59 -0.63
CA LYS A 127 8.16 -19.91 0.78
C LYS A 127 9.36 -19.14 1.34
N ASP A 128 10.50 -19.25 0.66
CA ASP A 128 11.80 -18.86 1.21
C ASP A 128 12.13 -17.39 0.95
N GLN A 129 11.45 -16.74 -0.01
CA GLN A 129 11.69 -15.33 -0.35
C GLN A 129 10.45 -14.47 -0.15
N ILE A 130 9.35 -14.75 -0.86
CA ILE A 130 8.17 -13.86 -0.83
C ILE A 130 7.59 -13.77 0.58
N LEU A 131 7.24 -14.90 1.19
CA LEU A 131 6.69 -14.91 2.55
C LEU A 131 7.68 -14.36 3.60
N GLN A 132 8.98 -14.32 3.28
CA GLN A 132 9.99 -13.80 4.20
C GLN A 132 10.25 -12.30 4.08
N ASN A 133 10.16 -11.74 2.87
CA ASN A 133 10.67 -10.41 2.59
C ASN A 133 9.60 -9.38 2.21
N TYR A 134 8.35 -9.81 2.05
CA TYR A 134 7.25 -8.94 1.63
C TYR A 134 6.34 -8.64 2.81
N TYR A 135 6.21 -7.36 3.13
CA TYR A 135 5.52 -6.87 4.31
C TYR A 135 4.37 -5.94 3.91
N ALA A 136 3.31 -5.95 4.70
CA ALA A 136 2.24 -4.97 4.55
C ALA A 136 1.63 -4.59 5.90
N PHE A 137 1.07 -3.38 5.99
CA PHE A 137 0.37 -2.88 7.16
C PHE A 137 -1.04 -2.45 6.81
N GLU A 138 -2.01 -2.71 7.69
CA GLU A 138 -3.37 -2.21 7.56
C GLU A 138 -3.93 -1.82 8.92
N LEU A 139 -4.72 -0.75 8.97
CA LEU A 139 -5.33 -0.25 10.19
C LEU A 139 -6.70 -0.89 10.46
N MET A 140 -7.42 -1.29 9.42
CA MET A 140 -8.79 -1.75 9.49
C MET A 140 -8.90 -3.28 9.42
N MET A 141 -9.66 -3.85 10.36
CA MET A 141 -9.89 -5.29 10.45
C MET A 141 -10.52 -5.92 9.19
N ALA A 142 -11.47 -5.22 8.56
CA ALA A 142 -12.17 -5.74 7.38
C ALA A 142 -11.25 -5.93 6.15
N PRO A 143 -10.55 -4.90 5.64
CA PRO A 143 -9.58 -5.10 4.56
C PRO A 143 -8.43 -6.03 5.00
N TYR A 144 -8.07 -6.05 6.29
CA TYR A 144 -7.10 -7.01 6.83
C TYR A 144 -7.52 -8.47 6.63
N ALA A 145 -8.74 -8.83 7.00
CA ALA A 145 -9.26 -10.19 6.79
C ALA A 145 -9.35 -10.54 5.29
N ILE A 146 -9.77 -9.57 4.47
CA ILE A 146 -9.91 -9.74 3.02
C ILE A 146 -8.55 -9.91 2.35
N GLY A 147 -7.53 -9.16 2.78
CA GLY A 147 -6.16 -9.29 2.28
C GLY A 147 -5.62 -10.70 2.52
N HIS A 148 -5.79 -11.26 3.72
CA HIS A 148 -5.39 -12.65 3.98
C HIS A 148 -6.11 -13.66 3.11
N MET A 149 -7.43 -13.50 2.93
CA MET A 149 -8.21 -14.37 2.05
C MET A 149 -7.73 -14.27 0.59
N LYS A 150 -7.51 -13.06 0.08
CA LYS A 150 -6.97 -12.82 -1.26
C LYS A 150 -5.60 -13.46 -1.46
N MET A 151 -4.68 -13.29 -0.50
CA MET A 151 -3.36 -13.89 -0.60
C MET A 151 -3.42 -15.42 -0.57
N SER A 152 -4.31 -16.01 0.22
CA SER A 152 -4.50 -17.46 0.24
C SER A 152 -4.91 -17.98 -1.13
N PHE A 153 -5.87 -17.32 -1.80
CA PHE A 153 -6.29 -17.72 -3.15
C PHE A 153 -5.20 -17.52 -4.19
N LEU A 154 -4.53 -16.36 -4.16
CA LEU A 154 -3.41 -16.08 -5.07
C LEU A 154 -2.31 -17.13 -4.94
N LEU A 155 -1.87 -17.44 -3.71
CA LEU A 155 -0.83 -18.43 -3.50
C LEU A 155 -1.26 -19.82 -3.97
N GLU A 156 -2.51 -20.23 -3.72
CA GLU A 156 -3.04 -21.51 -4.19
C GLU A 156 -3.06 -21.61 -5.72
N GLU A 157 -3.46 -20.53 -6.41
CA GLU A 157 -3.44 -20.42 -7.87
C GLU A 157 -2.01 -20.52 -8.43
N LEU A 158 -1.04 -19.93 -7.73
CA LEU A 158 0.39 -20.04 -8.04
C LEU A 158 0.99 -21.41 -7.65
N GLY A 159 0.17 -22.36 -7.19
CA GLY A 159 0.58 -23.72 -6.84
C GLY A 159 1.20 -23.86 -5.45
N TYR A 160 0.94 -22.89 -4.56
CA TYR A 160 1.47 -22.85 -3.20
C TYR A 160 0.35 -22.80 -2.16
N ARG A 161 0.18 -23.88 -1.42
CA ARG A 161 -0.66 -23.90 -0.21
C ARG A 161 0.22 -23.67 1.01
N MET A 162 -0.08 -22.63 1.78
CA MET A 162 0.63 -22.34 3.03
C MET A 162 0.42 -23.47 4.05
N GLU A 163 1.48 -23.78 4.78
CA GLU A 163 1.45 -24.67 5.96
C GLU A 163 0.96 -23.90 7.20
N ASP A 164 0.57 -24.61 8.27
CA ASP A 164 -0.06 -24.01 9.47
C ASP A 164 0.85 -23.02 10.22
N ASP A 165 2.18 -23.15 10.08
CA ASP A 165 3.18 -22.26 10.70
C ASP A 165 3.62 -21.11 9.79
N GLU A 166 3.09 -21.05 8.56
CA GLU A 166 3.40 -20.00 7.59
C GLU A 166 2.38 -18.87 7.64
N ARG A 167 2.83 -17.67 7.30
CA ARG A 167 1.95 -16.52 7.15
C ARG A 167 2.47 -15.54 6.12
N VAL A 168 1.53 -14.82 5.51
CA VAL A 168 1.84 -13.54 4.89
C VAL A 168 2.16 -12.54 6.01
N LYS A 169 3.25 -11.77 5.84
CA LYS A 169 3.67 -10.73 6.78
C LYS A 169 2.85 -9.45 6.60
N TYR A 170 1.54 -9.63 6.68
CA TYR A 170 0.53 -8.59 6.68
C TYR A 170 0.05 -8.38 8.11
N TYR A 171 0.21 -7.15 8.62
CA TYR A 171 0.00 -6.85 10.03
C TYR A 171 -1.07 -5.80 10.28
N LEU A 172 -1.91 -6.05 11.27
CA LEU A 172 -2.93 -5.09 11.72
C LEU A 172 -2.29 -4.04 12.65
N THR A 173 -2.03 -2.85 12.12
CA THR A 173 -1.31 -1.77 12.82
C THR A 173 -1.56 -0.39 12.20
N ASN A 174 -1.32 0.66 12.97
CA ASN A 174 -1.18 2.02 12.41
C ASN A 174 0.27 2.27 12.00
N THR A 175 0.56 2.39 10.71
CA THR A 175 1.89 2.70 10.17
C THR A 175 2.55 3.92 10.82
N LEU A 176 1.77 4.96 11.12
CA LEU A 176 2.26 6.24 11.65
C LEU A 176 2.39 6.26 13.18
N GLU A 177 2.13 5.13 13.84
CA GLU A 177 2.32 4.93 15.28
C GLU A 177 3.49 3.96 15.56
N MET A 178 4.40 4.40 16.42
CA MET A 178 5.60 3.64 16.81
C MET A 178 5.47 2.99 18.19
N LYS A 179 4.52 3.46 19.00
CA LYS A 179 4.19 2.84 20.27
C LYS A 179 3.50 1.50 20.02
N GLU A 180 4.05 0.46 20.63
CA GLU A 180 3.46 -0.88 20.59
C GLU A 180 2.39 -0.99 21.69
N LEU A 181 1.39 -1.85 21.45
CA LEU A 181 0.41 -2.20 22.47
C LEU A 181 1.08 -3.01 23.58
N ASP A 182 0.82 -2.66 24.84
CA ASP A 182 1.26 -3.48 25.98
C ASP A 182 0.72 -4.91 25.83
N GLU A 183 1.49 -5.90 26.29
CA GLU A 183 1.04 -7.30 26.29
C GLU A 183 -0.29 -7.42 27.04
N SER A 184 -1.35 -7.73 26.29
CA SER A 184 -2.66 -7.92 26.88
C SER A 184 -2.73 -9.26 27.59
N LYS A 185 -3.00 -9.24 28.89
CA LYS A 185 -3.27 -10.45 29.69
C LYS A 185 -4.70 -10.98 29.51
N PHE A 186 -5.52 -10.30 28.72
CA PHE A 186 -6.91 -10.70 28.49
C PHE A 186 -7.02 -11.80 27.42
N PRO A 187 -7.74 -12.91 27.68
CA PRO A 187 -7.97 -13.96 26.69
C PRO A 187 -8.57 -13.40 25.40
N GLY A 188 -7.99 -13.75 24.25
CA GLY A 188 -8.45 -13.30 22.93
C GLY A 188 -7.93 -11.94 22.45
N MET A 189 -7.23 -11.16 23.30
CA MET A 189 -6.60 -9.89 22.90
C MET A 189 -5.08 -10.01 22.66
N SER A 190 -4.48 -11.15 22.98
CA SER A 190 -3.04 -11.39 22.75
C SER A 190 -2.67 -11.28 21.27
N SER A 191 -3.58 -11.65 20.35
CA SER A 191 -3.39 -11.55 18.91
C SER A 191 -3.15 -10.11 18.44
N LEU A 192 -3.89 -9.13 18.96
CA LEU A 192 -3.69 -7.72 18.61
C LEU A 192 -2.35 -7.17 19.10
N SER A 193 -1.92 -7.56 20.31
CA SER A 193 -0.58 -7.20 20.79
C SER A 193 0.52 -7.86 19.94
N THR A 194 0.35 -9.11 19.51
CA THR A 194 1.30 -9.77 18.61
C THR A 194 1.40 -9.04 17.27
N GLU A 195 0.26 -8.68 16.65
CA GLU A 195 0.24 -7.92 15.41
C GLU A 195 0.96 -6.56 15.56
N SER A 196 0.72 -5.86 16.68
CA SER A 196 1.40 -4.61 16.99
C SER A 196 2.91 -4.79 17.17
N HIS A 197 3.35 -5.84 17.88
CA HIS A 197 4.77 -6.10 18.13
C HIS A 197 5.51 -6.50 16.85
N GLU A 198 4.96 -7.41 16.05
CA GLU A 198 5.58 -7.83 14.79
C GLU A 198 5.66 -6.67 13.79
N ALA A 199 4.60 -5.87 13.68
CA ALA A 199 4.65 -4.62 12.93
C ALA A 199 5.73 -3.66 13.45
N GLY A 200 5.85 -3.53 14.77
CA GLY A 200 6.87 -2.72 15.42
C GLY A 200 8.30 -3.12 15.05
N LYS A 201 8.59 -4.44 15.01
CA LYS A 201 9.87 -4.98 14.54
C LYS A 201 10.14 -4.56 13.09
N VAL A 202 9.15 -4.69 12.20
CA VAL A 202 9.30 -4.28 10.79
C VAL A 202 9.57 -2.78 10.69
N LYS A 203 8.77 -1.95 11.37
CA LYS A 203 8.92 -0.48 11.37
C LYS A 203 10.28 -0.03 11.90
N LYS A 204 10.84 -0.70 12.92
CA LYS A 204 12.05 -0.24 13.63
C LYS A 204 13.35 -0.90 13.18
N GLN A 205 13.30 -2.15 12.72
CA GLN A 205 14.52 -2.98 12.59
C GLN A 205 14.76 -3.52 11.19
N VAL A 206 13.69 -3.76 10.41
CA VAL A 206 13.85 -4.34 9.06
C VAL A 206 14.24 -3.24 8.07
N PRO A 207 15.39 -3.35 7.36
CA PRO A 207 15.72 -2.48 6.25
C PRO A 207 14.78 -2.79 5.07
N ILE A 208 14.11 -1.77 4.55
CA ILE A 208 13.17 -1.91 3.44
C ILE A 208 13.76 -1.26 2.19
N LEU A 209 13.94 -2.04 1.13
CA LEU A 209 14.47 -1.55 -0.14
C LEU A 209 13.36 -0.95 -1.02
N VAL A 210 12.18 -1.56 -1.05
CA VAL A 210 11.06 -1.13 -1.90
C VAL A 210 9.88 -0.75 -1.04
N ILE A 211 9.37 0.47 -1.20
CA ILE A 211 8.12 0.90 -0.59
C ILE A 211 7.14 1.28 -1.70
N LEU A 212 5.92 0.79 -1.62
CA LEU A 212 4.90 1.04 -2.65
C LEU A 212 3.49 1.06 -2.08
N GLY A 213 2.52 1.57 -2.83
CA GLY A 213 1.13 1.56 -2.39
C GLY A 213 0.31 2.81 -2.77
N ASN A 214 -0.88 2.88 -2.20
CA ASN A 214 -1.82 4.00 -2.28
C ASN A 214 -2.19 4.44 -0.85
N PRO A 215 -1.43 5.37 -0.24
CA PRO A 215 -1.72 5.84 1.11
C PRO A 215 -3.01 6.66 1.17
N PRO A 216 -3.71 6.70 2.32
CA PRO A 216 -5.00 7.38 2.44
C PRO A 216 -4.91 8.90 2.26
N TYR A 217 -5.96 9.51 1.70
CA TYR A 217 -6.06 10.96 1.47
C TYR A 217 -6.99 11.58 2.53
N SER A 218 -6.42 12.27 3.51
CA SER A 218 -7.18 12.89 4.60
C SER A 218 -6.47 14.12 5.16
N GLY A 219 -6.87 15.30 4.66
CA GLY A 219 -6.37 16.60 5.15
C GLY A 219 -6.76 16.93 6.59
N HIS A 220 -7.74 16.22 7.16
CA HIS A 220 -8.11 16.27 8.58
C HIS A 220 -7.71 14.97 9.28
N SER A 221 -6.43 14.65 9.16
CA SER A 221 -5.82 13.45 9.71
C SER A 221 -6.03 13.29 11.22
N SER A 222 -6.45 12.10 11.63
CA SER A 222 -6.45 11.67 13.03
C SER A 222 -5.09 11.15 13.50
N ASN A 223 -4.09 11.06 12.61
CA ASN A 223 -2.75 10.57 12.93
C ASN A 223 -1.91 11.68 13.57
N THR A 224 -2.18 11.97 14.84
CA THR A 224 -1.48 13.02 15.63
C THR A 224 -0.51 12.44 16.65
N GLY A 225 -0.04 11.20 16.43
CA GLY A 225 0.93 10.54 17.31
C GLY A 225 2.24 11.34 17.43
N GLU A 226 2.94 11.17 18.55
CA GLU A 226 4.15 11.95 18.88
C GLU A 226 5.24 11.80 17.82
N TRP A 227 5.52 10.55 17.42
CA TRP A 227 6.55 10.24 16.42
C TRP A 227 6.28 10.93 15.08
N ILE A 228 5.08 10.75 14.50
CA ILE A 228 4.77 11.34 13.19
C ILE A 228 4.75 12.87 13.26
N SER A 229 4.25 13.42 14.36
CA SER A 229 4.21 14.87 14.61
C SER A 229 5.61 15.48 14.72
N ASP A 230 6.60 14.72 15.19
CA ASP A 230 7.98 15.18 15.24
C ASP A 230 8.67 15.08 13.87
N VAL A 231 8.63 13.91 13.24
CA VAL A 231 9.36 13.70 11.98
C VAL A 231 8.85 14.59 10.85
N ILE A 232 7.55 14.94 10.82
CA ILE A 232 6.97 15.78 9.77
C ILE A 232 7.38 17.25 9.87
N LYS A 233 7.92 17.71 11.00
CA LYS A 233 8.40 19.10 11.17
C LYS A 233 9.44 19.49 10.12
N LYS A 234 10.20 18.52 9.57
CA LYS A 234 11.13 18.75 8.46
C LYS A 234 10.46 19.37 7.24
N TYR A 235 9.19 19.06 6.97
CA TYR A 235 8.45 19.62 5.83
C TYR A 235 7.97 21.06 6.06
N TYR A 236 8.02 21.54 7.30
CA TYR A 236 7.67 22.91 7.69
C TYR A 236 8.86 23.88 7.61
N GLN A 237 9.94 23.50 6.93
CA GLN A 237 11.14 24.31 6.82
C GLN A 237 11.65 24.37 5.38
N VAL A 238 12.25 25.50 5.02
CA VAL A 238 12.98 25.71 3.78
C VAL A 238 14.26 26.46 4.08
N ASP A 239 15.41 25.97 3.63
CA ASP A 239 16.73 26.57 3.87
C ASP A 239 17.00 26.82 5.36
N GLY A 240 16.52 25.91 6.22
CA GLY A 240 16.62 26.02 7.68
C GLY A 240 15.70 27.05 8.33
N LYS A 241 14.80 27.68 7.57
CA LYS A 241 13.82 28.68 8.07
C LYS A 241 12.40 28.11 8.07
N PRO A 242 11.54 28.48 9.03
CA PRO A 242 10.14 28.08 9.03
C PRO A 242 9.38 28.51 7.78
N LEU A 243 8.43 27.68 7.37
CA LEU A 243 7.52 27.93 6.26
C LEU A 243 6.56 29.09 6.60
N GLY A 244 6.36 30.02 5.66
CA GLY A 244 5.59 31.25 5.87
C GLY A 244 4.20 31.24 5.21
N GLU A 245 3.89 30.18 4.47
CA GLU A 245 2.68 30.03 3.70
C GLU A 245 1.46 29.80 4.61
N LYS A 246 0.34 30.39 4.22
CA LYS A 246 -0.96 30.13 4.87
C LYS A 246 -1.40 28.70 4.59
N ASN A 247 -2.23 28.15 5.47
CA ASN A 247 -2.80 26.79 5.35
C ASN A 247 -1.78 25.64 5.37
N SER A 248 -0.69 25.76 6.14
CA SER A 248 0.27 24.68 6.39
C SER A 248 -0.33 23.43 7.05
N LYS A 249 -1.63 23.45 7.40
CA LYS A 249 -2.41 22.27 7.78
C LYS A 249 -2.41 21.18 6.69
N TRP A 250 -2.28 21.52 5.40
CA TRP A 250 -2.27 20.52 4.33
C TRP A 250 -1.03 19.63 4.33
N LEU A 251 0.05 20.05 5.00
CA LEU A 251 1.19 19.16 5.28
C LEU A 251 0.83 18.07 6.29
N GLN A 252 -0.31 18.15 6.98
CA GLN A 252 -0.81 17.10 7.87
C GLN A 252 -1.69 16.07 7.15
N ASP A 253 -1.88 16.19 5.83
CA ASP A 253 -2.61 15.18 5.07
C ASP A 253 -1.92 13.81 5.22
N ASP A 254 -2.71 12.75 5.34
CA ASP A 254 -2.18 11.42 5.60
C ASP A 254 -1.22 10.96 4.49
N TYR A 255 -1.51 11.21 3.21
CA TYR A 255 -0.56 10.83 2.14
C TYR A 255 0.82 11.49 2.31
N VAL A 256 0.87 12.72 2.84
CA VAL A 256 2.12 13.43 3.15
C VAL A 256 2.85 12.74 4.30
N LYS A 257 2.13 12.33 5.34
CA LYS A 257 2.68 11.58 6.47
C LYS A 257 3.22 10.22 6.05
N PHE A 258 2.55 9.54 5.13
CA PHE A 258 3.01 8.26 4.56
C PHE A 258 4.24 8.43 3.68
N ILE A 259 4.32 9.49 2.86
CA ILE A 259 5.57 9.85 2.17
C ILE A 259 6.67 10.13 3.19
N ARG A 260 6.38 10.85 4.28
CA ARG A 260 7.36 11.15 5.33
C ARG A 260 7.86 9.90 6.04
N PHE A 261 6.97 8.96 6.36
CA PHE A 261 7.32 7.66 6.91
C PHE A 261 8.23 6.89 5.95
N SER A 262 7.86 6.83 4.67
CA SER A 262 8.62 6.11 3.65
C SER A 262 10.01 6.72 3.43
N GLN A 263 10.09 8.05 3.37
CA GLN A 263 11.36 8.78 3.32
C GLN A 263 12.23 8.49 4.55
N TRP A 264 11.66 8.51 5.76
CA TRP A 264 12.41 8.16 6.98
C TRP A 264 12.95 6.74 6.91
N LYS A 265 12.12 5.78 6.49
CA LYS A 265 12.47 4.37 6.41
C LYS A 265 13.59 4.11 5.39
N ILE A 266 13.53 4.75 4.22
CA ILE A 266 14.57 4.64 3.18
C ILE A 266 15.85 5.40 3.59
N ASP A 267 15.74 6.55 4.27
CA ASP A 267 16.90 7.25 4.79
C ASP A 267 17.65 6.43 5.85
N GLU A 268 16.93 5.70 6.73
CA GLU A 268 17.54 4.78 7.69
C GLU A 268 18.17 3.55 7.02
N ALA A 269 17.54 3.02 5.97
CA ALA A 269 18.09 1.90 5.20
C ALA A 269 19.34 2.31 4.40
N GLY A 270 19.47 3.59 4.04
CA GLY A 270 20.60 4.16 3.29
C GLY A 270 20.48 4.01 1.77
N GLU A 271 19.60 3.13 1.29
CA GLU A 271 19.25 2.93 -0.13
C GLU A 271 17.80 2.46 -0.24
N GLY A 272 17.15 2.73 -1.38
CA GLY A 272 15.79 2.23 -1.63
C GLY A 272 15.02 3.02 -2.67
N VAL A 273 13.84 2.50 -3.03
CA VAL A 273 12.92 3.10 -3.99
C VAL A 273 11.50 3.15 -3.43
N LEU A 274 10.87 4.31 -3.58
CA LEU A 274 9.45 4.55 -3.29
C LEU A 274 8.66 4.59 -4.60
N GLY A 275 7.49 3.95 -4.65
CA GLY A 275 6.52 4.07 -5.75
C GLY A 275 5.09 4.22 -5.24
N PHE A 276 4.55 5.45 -5.22
CA PHE A 276 3.19 5.72 -4.73
C PHE A 276 2.30 6.34 -5.80
N ILE A 277 0.99 6.14 -5.66
CA ILE A 277 -0.02 7.05 -6.19
C ILE A 277 -0.57 7.90 -5.03
N THR A 278 -0.62 9.22 -5.21
CA THR A 278 -1.07 10.16 -4.18
C THR A 278 -1.83 11.34 -4.77
N ASN A 279 -2.45 12.16 -3.92
CA ASN A 279 -2.94 13.48 -4.33
C ASN A 279 -1.79 14.33 -4.91
N HIS A 280 -2.00 14.89 -6.11
CA HIS A 280 -0.96 15.63 -6.84
C HIS A 280 -0.65 17.03 -6.30
N SER A 281 -1.36 17.49 -5.25
CA SER A 281 -1.25 18.86 -4.73
C SER A 281 0.17 19.26 -4.33
N TYR A 282 1.02 18.31 -3.93
CA TYR A 282 2.39 18.61 -3.51
C TYR A 282 3.33 18.96 -4.68
N LEU A 283 2.92 18.70 -5.93
CA LEU A 283 3.73 18.99 -7.12
C LEU A 283 3.93 20.50 -7.30
N ASP A 284 2.86 21.28 -7.21
CA ASP A 284 2.89 22.71 -7.56
C ASP A 284 2.56 23.67 -6.40
N ASN A 285 1.83 23.20 -5.38
CA ASN A 285 1.32 24.10 -4.35
C ASN A 285 2.48 24.66 -3.48
N PRO A 286 2.56 25.99 -3.28
CA PRO A 286 3.61 26.62 -2.47
C PRO A 286 3.72 26.08 -1.03
N THR A 287 2.62 25.65 -0.41
CA THR A 287 2.61 25.09 0.95
C THR A 287 3.52 23.86 1.10
N PHE A 288 3.79 23.14 0.01
CA PHE A 288 4.57 21.90 0.01
C PHE A 288 6.05 22.11 -0.37
N ARG A 289 6.53 23.36 -0.54
CA ARG A 289 7.91 23.59 -0.96
C ARG A 289 8.97 23.05 0.02
N GLY A 290 8.66 23.04 1.32
CA GLY A 290 9.54 22.44 2.34
C GLY A 290 9.60 20.92 2.24
N MET A 291 8.46 20.28 1.99
CA MET A 291 8.40 18.85 1.63
C MET A 291 9.24 18.57 0.39
N ARG A 292 9.04 19.30 -0.71
CA ARG A 292 9.80 19.11 -1.96
C ARG A 292 11.31 19.25 -1.74
N GLN A 293 11.75 20.29 -1.03
CA GLN A 293 13.16 20.47 -0.69
C GLN A 293 13.69 19.29 0.15
N SER A 294 12.95 18.86 1.17
CA SER A 294 13.35 17.71 1.99
C SER A 294 13.49 16.42 1.17
N LEU A 295 12.57 16.17 0.22
CA LEU A 295 12.64 15.00 -0.65
C LEU A 295 13.85 15.06 -1.59
N MET A 296 14.12 16.23 -2.18
CA MET A 296 15.31 16.45 -3.03
C MET A 296 16.65 16.30 -2.29
N TYR A 297 16.66 16.41 -0.95
CA TYR A 297 17.85 16.10 -0.16
C TYR A 297 18.00 14.61 0.17
N SER A 298 16.90 13.86 0.26
CA SER A 298 16.92 12.44 0.61
C SER A 298 17.13 11.53 -0.60
N PHE A 299 16.51 11.87 -1.74
CA PHE A 299 16.48 11.04 -2.94
C PHE A 299 17.34 11.64 -4.07
N ASP A 300 18.03 10.78 -4.81
CA ASP A 300 18.93 11.15 -5.90
C ASP A 300 18.16 11.35 -7.23
N GLU A 301 17.09 10.59 -7.45
CA GLU A 301 16.20 10.75 -8.60
C GLU A 301 14.73 10.78 -8.14
N ILE A 302 13.94 11.70 -8.71
CA ILE A 302 12.51 11.83 -8.45
C ILE A 302 11.78 11.91 -9.79
N TYR A 303 10.89 10.96 -10.05
CA TYR A 303 10.01 10.91 -11.20
C TYR A 303 8.57 11.18 -10.75
N GLY A 304 7.88 12.09 -11.45
CA GLY A 304 6.47 12.38 -11.20
C GLY A 304 5.67 12.29 -12.50
N LEU A 305 4.61 11.48 -12.49
CA LEU A 305 3.62 11.37 -13.54
C LEU A 305 2.30 11.95 -12.98
N ASP A 306 2.00 13.20 -13.34
CA ASP A 306 0.73 13.84 -13.00
C ASP A 306 -0.38 13.25 -13.88
N LEU A 307 -1.36 12.60 -13.24
CA LEU A 307 -2.52 12.04 -13.91
C LEU A 307 -3.69 13.03 -13.93
N HIS A 308 -3.49 14.25 -13.41
CA HIS A 308 -4.50 15.31 -13.40
C HIS A 308 -5.81 14.85 -12.74
N GLY A 309 -6.96 15.14 -13.37
CA GLY A 309 -8.28 14.80 -12.83
C GLY A 309 -8.74 15.69 -11.68
N ASN A 310 -8.18 16.89 -11.50
CA ASN A 310 -8.59 17.81 -10.45
C ASN A 310 -9.84 18.60 -10.85
N SER A 311 -11.01 18.05 -10.50
CA SER A 311 -12.30 18.67 -10.77
C SER A 311 -12.51 20.02 -10.06
N LEU A 312 -11.85 20.26 -8.91
CA LEU A 312 -11.93 21.53 -8.18
C LEU A 312 -11.21 22.66 -8.92
N ARG A 313 -10.12 22.33 -9.62
CA ARG A 313 -9.39 23.24 -10.51
C ARG A 313 -10.03 23.37 -11.90
N LYS A 314 -11.01 22.52 -12.22
CA LYS A 314 -11.68 22.44 -13.53
C LYS A 314 -10.66 22.20 -14.66
N GLU A 315 -9.74 21.27 -14.43
CA GLU A 315 -8.79 20.81 -15.44
C GLU A 315 -9.51 20.29 -16.68
N LYS A 316 -8.83 20.44 -17.83
CA LYS A 316 -9.33 20.01 -19.13
C LYS A 316 -8.29 19.15 -19.83
N ALA A 317 -8.76 18.08 -20.46
CA ALA A 317 -7.95 17.27 -21.33
C ALA A 317 -7.51 18.07 -22.59
N PRO A 318 -6.46 17.63 -23.32
CA PRO A 318 -5.97 18.32 -24.52
C PRO A 318 -7.03 18.52 -25.61
N ASP A 319 -8.07 17.69 -25.65
CA ASP A 319 -9.20 17.78 -26.57
C ASP A 319 -10.28 18.80 -26.11
N GLY A 320 -10.09 19.44 -24.96
CA GLY A 320 -10.98 20.44 -24.38
C GLY A 320 -12.12 19.86 -23.51
N ASN A 321 -12.24 18.54 -23.42
CA ASN A 321 -13.19 17.87 -22.54
C ASN A 321 -12.79 18.00 -21.07
N LYS A 322 -13.71 17.64 -20.17
CA LYS A 322 -13.41 17.58 -18.74
C LYS A 322 -12.31 16.55 -18.51
N ASP A 323 -11.31 16.92 -17.75
CA ASP A 323 -10.30 15.97 -17.30
C ASP A 323 -10.90 15.12 -16.16
N GLU A 324 -11.05 13.82 -16.42
CA GLU A 324 -11.66 12.87 -15.50
C GLU A 324 -10.60 12.19 -14.64
N ASN A 325 -10.89 12.09 -13.35
CA ASN A 325 -9.99 11.46 -12.42
C ASN A 325 -10.02 9.93 -12.59
N VAL A 326 -8.86 9.30 -12.44
CA VAL A 326 -8.72 7.84 -12.47
C VAL A 326 -9.40 7.14 -11.29
N PHE A 327 -9.70 7.88 -10.22
CA PHE A 327 -10.58 7.48 -9.12
C PHE A 327 -11.89 8.29 -9.15
N ASP A 328 -12.94 7.79 -8.51
CA ASP A 328 -14.18 8.55 -8.30
C ASP A 328 -14.03 9.58 -7.16
N ILE A 329 -13.11 10.53 -7.32
CA ILE A 329 -12.78 11.61 -6.36
C ILE A 329 -12.60 12.96 -7.04
N GLN A 330 -12.53 14.02 -6.23
CA GLN A 330 -12.43 15.39 -6.75
C GLN A 330 -11.00 15.91 -6.93
N GLN A 331 -10.06 15.43 -6.09
CA GLN A 331 -8.68 15.87 -6.06
C GLN A 331 -7.88 15.15 -7.14
N GLY A 332 -7.03 15.88 -7.87
CA GLY A 332 -6.15 15.25 -8.85
C GLY A 332 -5.08 14.37 -8.20
N VAL A 333 -4.56 13.42 -8.98
CA VAL A 333 -3.62 12.40 -8.48
C VAL A 333 -2.38 12.29 -9.35
N ALA A 334 -1.29 11.84 -8.75
CA ALA A 334 -0.03 11.63 -9.43
C ALA A 334 0.63 10.35 -8.94
N VAL A 335 1.30 9.66 -9.86
CA VAL A 335 2.22 8.57 -9.54
C VAL A 335 3.61 9.17 -9.36
N CYS A 336 4.33 8.78 -8.32
CA CYS A 336 5.70 9.20 -8.11
C CYS A 336 6.62 8.02 -7.81
N PHE A 337 7.83 8.10 -8.36
CA PHE A 337 8.95 7.23 -8.02
C PHE A 337 10.08 8.06 -7.43
N MET A 338 10.63 7.66 -6.29
CA MET A 338 11.75 8.35 -5.65
C MET A 338 12.84 7.35 -5.32
N ILE A 339 14.05 7.57 -5.83
CA ILE A 339 15.15 6.61 -5.80
C ILE A 339 16.29 7.19 -4.94
N LYS A 340 16.78 6.39 -4.00
CA LYS A 340 17.97 6.65 -3.21
C LYS A 340 19.00 5.56 -3.47
N TYR A 341 20.17 5.94 -3.96
CA TYR A 341 21.29 5.04 -4.14
C TYR A 341 22.12 4.93 -2.87
N LYS A 342 22.79 3.79 -2.73
CA LYS A 342 23.81 3.60 -1.72
C LYS A 342 24.96 4.57 -1.96
N LYS A 343 25.31 5.34 -0.93
CA LYS A 343 26.42 6.30 -0.97
C LYS A 343 27.79 5.64 -0.82
#